data_AF-A0A1W9VBD8-F1
#
_entry.id   AF-A0A1W9VBD8-F1
#
_cell.length_a   1.000
_cell.length_b   1.000
_cell.length_c   1.000
_cell.angle_alpha   90.00
_cell.angle_beta   90.00
_cell.angle_gamma   90.00
#
_symmetry.space_group_name_H-M   'P 1'
#
loop_
_entity.id
_entity.type
_entity.pdbx_description
1 polymer ?
#
loop_
_entity_poly.entity_id
_entity_poly.type
_entity_poly.pdbx_seq_one_letter_code
_entity_poly.pdbx_strand_id
1 'polypeptide(L)'
;MKDLNKKRTISISVLVILLNSCTSIPSEYPSSNDSTAEYPYLSARDPYTVLQEIVLTVGTMDKQMSGYDRDMDDPEWMKTYINYLAGRDLFIIEEIHLFLKYSNWDNSQKKIFIEYFFNPSYMPDQKDSLPAYLQNLRFEMLEELKYLVQYSFLLKDYPWMIRSSFDENSEFSFWYLTYIAKSIDPLWVDNTILPAMLKLIPVDEITPVSYLWLKNPGSLSSMNQEILMSGYPWTTLMHIIRIKRELFKEFESLYQNESLPGENSEGVLI
;
A
#
# COMPACT_ATOMS: atom_id res chain seq x y z
N MET A 1 -47.35 -18.07 -24.91
CA MET A 1 -47.35 -18.58 -23.51
C MET A 1 -45.96 -18.32 -22.93
N LYS A 2 -45.91 -17.47 -21.90
CA LYS A 2 -44.77 -17.06 -21.06
C LYS A 2 -43.71 -16.16 -21.69
N ASP A 3 -43.95 -14.87 -21.48
CA ASP A 3 -42.98 -13.79 -21.33
C ASP A 3 -41.72 -14.19 -20.54
N LEU A 4 -40.59 -13.60 -20.92
CA LEU A 4 -39.68 -12.92 -19.99
C LEU A 4 -38.69 -12.05 -20.77
N ASN A 5 -39.21 -10.91 -21.20
CA ASN A 5 -38.45 -9.69 -21.46
C ASN A 5 -37.80 -9.24 -20.13
N LYS A 6 -36.69 -9.87 -19.73
CA LYS A 6 -35.93 -9.45 -18.56
C LYS A 6 -34.96 -8.36 -18.98
N LYS A 7 -35.49 -7.13 -19.13
CA LYS A 7 -34.67 -5.91 -19.13
C LYS A 7 -33.81 -5.95 -17.87
N ARG A 8 -32.50 -6.20 -18.02
CA ARG A 8 -31.53 -6.01 -16.96
C ARG A 8 -31.37 -4.50 -16.77
N THR A 9 -32.16 -3.95 -15.85
CA THR A 9 -31.89 -2.64 -15.28
C THR A 9 -30.62 -2.81 -14.44
N ILE A 10 -29.48 -2.42 -15.01
CA ILE A 10 -28.28 -2.20 -14.20
C ILE A 10 -28.66 -1.04 -13.27
N SER A 11 -28.67 -1.31 -11.97
CA SER A 11 -28.95 -0.28 -10.98
C SER A 11 -27.87 0.79 -11.10
N ILE A 12 -28.28 2.01 -11.44
CA ILE A 12 -27.42 3.20 -11.51
C ILE A 12 -26.68 3.42 -10.16
N SER A 13 -27.19 2.84 -9.06
CA SER A 13 -26.53 2.83 -7.75
C SER A 13 -25.16 2.13 -7.72
N VAL A 14 -24.89 1.16 -8.60
CA VAL A 14 -23.58 0.47 -8.66
C VAL A 14 -22.56 1.28 -9.46
N LEU A 15 -23.02 2.09 -10.42
CA LEU A 15 -22.14 2.99 -11.17
C LEU A 15 -21.74 4.24 -10.35
N VAL A 16 -22.60 4.69 -9.43
CA VAL A 16 -22.32 5.86 -8.56
C VAL A 16 -21.31 5.54 -7.45
N ILE A 17 -21.12 4.26 -7.09
CA ILE A 17 -20.11 3.86 -6.10
C ILE A 17 -18.74 3.70 -6.76
N LEU A 18 -18.66 3.26 -8.02
CA LEU A 18 -17.41 3.17 -8.78
C LEU A 18 -16.90 4.53 -9.29
N LEU A 19 -17.79 5.52 -9.44
CA LEU A 19 -17.43 6.89 -9.84
C LEU A 19 -17.13 7.84 -8.67
N ASN A 20 -17.33 7.43 -7.41
CA ASN A 20 -16.84 8.18 -6.24
C ASN A 20 -15.44 7.71 -5.78
N SER A 21 -14.87 6.68 -6.40
CA SER A 21 -13.53 6.18 -6.10
C SER A 21 -12.43 6.79 -6.99
N CYS A 22 -12.78 7.72 -7.86
CA CYS A 22 -11.84 8.54 -8.61
C CYS A 22 -12.37 9.98 -8.66
N THR A 23 -11.53 10.93 -8.27
CA THR A 23 -11.73 12.41 -8.24
C THR A 23 -12.28 13.02 -6.95
N SER A 24 -11.50 12.92 -5.88
CA SER A 24 -11.21 14.09 -5.04
C SER A 24 -9.80 13.98 -4.47
N ILE A 25 -8.80 14.09 -5.36
CA ILE A 25 -7.58 14.78 -4.96
C ILE A 25 -8.04 16.19 -4.58
N PRO A 26 -7.78 16.71 -3.36
CA PRO A 26 -8.00 18.12 -3.10
C PRO A 26 -7.16 18.88 -4.12
N SER A 27 -7.85 19.55 -5.06
CA SER A 27 -7.23 20.55 -5.90
C SER A 27 -6.60 21.58 -4.99
N GLU A 28 -5.33 21.88 -5.25
CA GLU A 28 -4.54 22.91 -4.57
C GLU A 28 -4.10 22.49 -3.16
N TYR A 29 -2.79 22.23 -3.02
CA TYR A 29 -2.11 22.42 -1.75
C TYR A 29 -2.44 23.84 -1.27
N PRO A 30 -3.19 24.03 -0.16
CA PRO A 30 -3.32 25.35 0.40
C PRO A 30 -1.93 25.79 0.82
N SER A 31 -1.49 26.93 0.28
CA SER A 31 -0.31 27.60 0.79
C SER A 31 -0.48 27.78 2.29
N SER A 32 0.57 27.41 3.02
CA SER A 32 0.77 27.69 4.44
C SER A 32 0.14 29.01 4.90
N ASN A 33 -0.82 28.92 5.81
CA ASN A 33 -1.07 29.80 6.98
C ASN A 33 -2.57 29.88 7.28
N ASP A 34 -3.06 28.97 8.14
CA ASP A 34 -4.20 29.09 9.09
C ASP A 34 -4.75 27.68 9.38
N SER A 35 -4.45 27.13 10.56
CA SER A 35 -5.29 27.16 11.76
C SER A 35 -6.21 25.93 11.84
N THR A 36 -5.85 25.00 12.73
CA THR A 36 -6.79 24.12 13.46
C THR A 36 -8.05 23.69 12.69
N ALA A 37 -7.90 22.95 11.59
CA ALA A 37 -8.96 22.03 11.20
C ALA A 37 -8.95 20.89 12.24
N GLU A 38 -9.52 21.14 13.41
CA GLU A 38 -9.85 20.09 14.36
C GLU A 38 -10.87 19.20 13.67
N TYR A 39 -10.49 17.94 13.39
CA TYR A 39 -11.42 16.92 12.92
C TYR A 39 -12.17 16.38 14.15
N PRO A 40 -13.31 16.98 14.55
CA PRO A 40 -13.87 16.76 15.88
C PRO A 40 -14.38 15.33 16.02
N TYR A 41 -14.78 14.72 14.89
CA TYR A 41 -15.25 13.34 14.82
C TYR A 41 -14.12 12.31 15.00
N LEU A 42 -12.88 12.62 14.59
CA LEU A 42 -11.73 11.74 14.83
C LEU A 42 -11.32 11.80 16.31
N SER A 43 -11.38 12.99 16.91
CA SER A 43 -10.92 13.24 18.28
C SER A 43 -11.68 12.48 19.38
N ALA A 44 -12.93 12.08 19.12
CA ALA A 44 -13.83 11.47 20.11
C ALA A 44 -13.93 9.93 20.02
N ARG A 45 -13.31 9.31 19.02
CA ARG A 45 -13.37 7.86 18.79
C ARG A 45 -12.33 7.15 19.64
N ASP A 46 -12.65 6.00 20.23
CA ASP A 46 -11.66 5.19 20.94
C ASP A 46 -10.88 4.27 19.96
N PRO A 47 -9.67 3.82 20.33
CA PRO A 47 -8.84 2.97 19.47
C PRO A 47 -9.53 1.70 19.01
N TYR A 48 -10.29 1.02 19.86
CA TYR A 48 -10.89 -0.28 19.52
C TYR A 48 -11.99 -0.14 18.46
N THR A 49 -12.81 0.91 18.57
CA THR A 49 -13.80 1.23 17.54
C THR A 49 -13.14 1.48 16.20
N VAL A 50 -12.06 2.27 16.17
CA VAL A 50 -11.32 2.55 14.92
C VAL A 50 -10.69 1.28 14.34
N LEU A 51 -10.06 0.45 15.18
CA LEU A 51 -9.49 -0.83 14.74
C LEU A 51 -10.54 -1.72 14.07
N GLN A 52 -11.73 -1.84 14.68
CA GLN A 52 -12.82 -2.62 14.11
C GLN A 52 -13.27 -2.08 12.76
N GLU A 53 -13.37 -0.76 12.60
CA GLU A 53 -13.78 -0.14 11.34
C GLU A 53 -12.76 -0.37 10.22
N ILE A 54 -11.46 -0.25 10.51
CA ILE A 54 -10.40 -0.55 9.55
C ILE A 54 -10.49 -2.03 9.13
N VAL A 55 -10.60 -2.95 10.09
CA VAL A 55 -10.70 -4.40 9.82
C VAL A 55 -11.96 -4.74 9.02
N LEU A 56 -13.10 -4.14 9.33
CA LEU A 56 -14.34 -4.34 8.59
C LEU A 56 -14.25 -3.80 7.15
N THR A 57 -13.57 -2.68 6.96
CA THR A 57 -13.35 -2.09 5.64
C THR A 57 -12.44 -2.98 4.81
N VAL A 58 -11.33 -3.43 5.37
CA VAL A 58 -10.42 -4.39 4.72
C VAL A 58 -11.16 -5.69 4.40
N GLY A 59 -11.94 -6.24 5.33
CA GLY A 59 -12.74 -7.44 5.07
C GLY A 59 -13.80 -7.26 3.96
N THR A 60 -14.28 -6.03 3.77
CA THR A 60 -15.17 -5.70 2.64
C THR A 60 -14.40 -5.69 1.32
N MET A 61 -13.19 -5.13 1.30
CA MET A 61 -12.29 -5.18 0.13
C MET A 61 -11.94 -6.63 -0.23
N ASP A 62 -11.55 -7.43 0.76
CA ASP A 62 -11.21 -8.85 0.58
C ASP A 62 -12.41 -9.62 0.00
N LYS A 63 -13.62 -9.38 0.53
CA LYS A 63 -14.84 -10.00 0.02
C LYS A 63 -15.15 -9.60 -1.42
N GLN A 64 -14.97 -8.33 -1.76
CA GLN A 64 -15.14 -7.85 -3.14
C GLN A 64 -14.17 -8.56 -4.09
N MET A 65 -12.88 -8.67 -3.72
CA MET A 65 -11.89 -9.35 -4.54
C MET A 65 -12.17 -10.87 -4.66
N SER A 66 -12.62 -11.51 -3.58
CA SER A 66 -12.98 -12.94 -3.59
C SER A 66 -14.16 -13.29 -4.53
N GLY A 67 -14.93 -12.28 -4.95
CA GLY A 67 -16.02 -12.43 -5.92
C GLY A 67 -15.55 -12.54 -7.38
N TYR A 68 -14.26 -12.35 -7.64
CA TYR A 68 -13.66 -12.53 -8.96
C TYR A 68 -13.04 -13.93 -9.05
N ASP A 69 -13.35 -14.65 -10.14
CA ASP A 69 -12.70 -15.92 -10.42
C ASP A 69 -11.21 -15.68 -10.69
N ARG A 70 -10.35 -16.46 -10.05
CA ARG A 70 -8.89 -16.34 -10.18
C ARG A 70 -8.45 -16.73 -11.59
N ASP A 71 -7.87 -15.79 -12.32
CA ASP A 71 -7.26 -16.02 -13.63
C ASP A 71 -5.93 -15.24 -13.76
N MET A 72 -4.82 -15.88 -13.41
CA MET A 72 -3.50 -15.23 -13.37
C MET A 72 -2.90 -14.94 -14.74
N ASP A 73 -3.54 -15.40 -15.80
CA ASP A 73 -3.10 -15.19 -17.18
C ASP A 73 -4.03 -14.21 -17.92
N ASP A 74 -5.12 -13.76 -17.29
CA ASP A 74 -5.93 -12.65 -17.74
C ASP A 74 -5.32 -11.30 -17.29
N PRO A 75 -4.98 -10.40 -18.24
CA PRO A 75 -4.40 -9.10 -17.89
C PRO A 75 -5.31 -8.23 -17.01
N GLU A 76 -6.63 -8.30 -17.21
CA GLU A 76 -7.57 -7.47 -16.46
C GLU A 76 -7.72 -7.95 -15.01
N TRP A 77 -7.78 -9.26 -14.80
CA TRP A 77 -7.70 -9.87 -13.49
C TRP A 77 -6.39 -9.49 -12.78
N MET A 78 -5.25 -9.60 -13.46
CA MET A 78 -3.94 -9.28 -12.89
C MET A 78 -3.84 -7.80 -12.45
N LYS A 79 -4.31 -6.86 -13.29
CA LYS A 79 -4.40 -5.43 -12.95
C LYS A 79 -5.27 -5.22 -11.71
N THR A 80 -6.48 -5.78 -11.74
CA THR A 80 -7.44 -5.65 -10.65
C THR A 80 -6.85 -6.17 -9.34
N TYR A 81 -6.20 -7.33 -9.38
CA TYR A 81 -5.67 -7.97 -8.19
C TYR A 81 -4.47 -7.23 -7.60
N ILE A 82 -3.51 -6.82 -8.44
CA ILE A 82 -2.35 -6.03 -7.99
C ILE A 82 -2.78 -4.66 -7.44
N ASN A 83 -3.72 -3.98 -8.10
CA ASN A 83 -4.26 -2.70 -7.62
C ASN A 83 -4.98 -2.88 -6.28
N TYR A 84 -5.73 -3.98 -6.12
CA TYR A 84 -6.39 -4.33 -4.86
C TYR A 84 -5.37 -4.55 -3.72
N LEU A 85 -4.32 -5.35 -3.95
CA LEU A 85 -3.30 -5.61 -2.93
C LEU A 85 -2.62 -4.32 -2.47
N ALA A 86 -2.24 -3.45 -3.43
CA ALA A 86 -1.61 -2.18 -3.13
C ALA A 86 -2.57 -1.22 -2.42
N GLY A 87 -3.80 -1.11 -2.91
CA GLY A 87 -4.84 -0.25 -2.34
C GLY A 87 -5.22 -0.66 -0.91
N ARG A 88 -5.26 -1.96 -0.62
CA ARG A 88 -5.51 -2.48 0.74
C ARG A 88 -4.43 -2.04 1.73
N ASP A 89 -3.16 -2.17 1.35
CA ASP A 89 -2.04 -1.76 2.20
C ASP A 89 -1.99 -0.24 2.38
N LEU A 90 -2.13 0.52 1.29
CA LEU A 90 -2.15 1.99 1.32
C LEU A 90 -3.27 2.51 2.21
N PHE A 91 -4.48 1.96 2.09
CA PHE A 91 -5.62 2.31 2.93
C PHE A 91 -5.27 2.15 4.42
N ILE A 92 -4.71 1.00 4.83
CA ILE A 92 -4.36 0.76 6.23
C ILE A 92 -3.31 1.77 6.71
N ILE A 93 -2.27 2.02 5.91
CA ILE A 93 -1.20 2.98 6.27
C ILE A 93 -1.73 4.40 6.41
N GLU A 94 -2.61 4.83 5.49
CA GLU A 94 -3.25 6.14 5.52
C GLU A 94 -4.16 6.30 6.75
N GLU A 95 -4.95 5.28 7.09
CA GLU A 95 -5.81 5.29 8.28
C GLU A 95 -4.98 5.32 9.57
N ILE A 96 -3.91 4.54 9.66
CA ILE A 96 -3.01 4.57 10.82
C ILE A 96 -2.46 5.99 11.00
N HIS A 97 -1.98 6.60 9.91
CA HIS A 97 -1.45 7.97 9.93
C HIS A 97 -2.49 8.99 10.34
N LEU A 98 -3.69 8.91 9.76
CA LEU A 98 -4.80 9.82 10.03
C LEU A 98 -5.16 9.81 11.52
N PHE A 99 -5.40 8.63 12.10
CA PHE A 99 -5.83 8.52 13.49
C PHE A 99 -4.72 8.84 14.48
N LEU A 100 -3.46 8.47 14.22
CA LEU A 100 -2.36 8.88 15.09
C LEU A 100 -2.16 10.40 15.12
N LYS A 101 -2.38 11.06 13.98
CA LYS A 101 -2.18 12.50 13.83
C LYS A 101 -3.31 13.34 14.42
N TYR A 102 -4.56 12.90 14.29
CA TYR A 102 -5.72 13.73 14.59
C TYR A 102 -6.59 13.25 15.77
N SER A 103 -6.34 12.06 16.32
CA SER A 103 -7.02 11.61 17.53
C SER A 103 -6.40 12.23 18.78
N ASN A 104 -7.24 12.54 19.77
CA ASN A 104 -6.81 13.01 21.10
C ASN A 104 -6.44 11.85 22.03
N TRP A 105 -5.87 10.78 21.47
CA TRP A 105 -5.49 9.60 22.22
C TRP A 105 -4.25 9.87 23.07
N ASP A 106 -4.28 9.35 24.30
CA ASP A 106 -3.06 9.30 25.11
C ASP A 106 -2.05 8.28 24.55
N ASN A 107 -0.83 8.31 25.07
CA ASN A 107 0.24 7.43 24.58
C ASN A 107 -0.08 5.94 24.77
N SER A 108 -0.86 5.56 25.79
CA SER A 108 -1.25 4.16 25.99
C SER A 108 -2.21 3.69 24.90
N GLN A 109 -3.19 4.54 24.56
CA GLN A 109 -4.14 4.31 23.49
C GLN A 109 -3.46 4.24 22.12
N LYS A 110 -2.53 5.15 21.85
CA LYS A 110 -1.71 5.14 20.62
C LYS A 110 -0.85 3.87 20.50
N LYS A 111 -0.23 3.42 21.60
CA LYS A 111 0.53 2.16 21.63
C LYS A 111 -0.36 0.96 21.30
N ILE A 112 -1.51 0.81 21.96
CA ILE A 112 -2.48 -0.26 21.67
C ILE A 112 -2.87 -0.26 20.19
N PHE A 113 -3.13 0.92 19.64
CA PHE A 113 -3.52 1.08 18.24
C PHE A 113 -2.39 0.66 17.28
N ILE A 114 -1.16 1.11 17.53
CA ILE A 114 0.00 0.79 16.70
C ILE A 114 0.35 -0.70 16.81
N GLU A 115 0.37 -1.26 18.02
CA GLU A 115 0.75 -2.65 18.29
C GLU A 115 -0.18 -3.66 17.62
N TYR A 116 -1.44 -3.28 17.38
CA TYR A 116 -2.36 -4.06 16.58
C TYR A 116 -1.87 -4.26 15.13
N PHE A 117 -1.25 -3.24 14.53
CA PHE A 117 -0.78 -3.27 13.15
C PHE A 117 0.70 -3.65 13.01
N PHE A 118 1.53 -3.24 13.97
CA PHE A 118 2.98 -3.44 13.99
C PHE A 118 3.41 -4.01 15.35
N ASN A 119 3.94 -5.23 15.36
CA ASN A 119 4.56 -5.79 16.55
C ASN A 119 6.06 -5.43 16.56
N PRO A 120 6.54 -4.52 17.43
CA PRO A 120 7.96 -4.15 17.52
C PRO A 120 8.86 -5.31 17.94
N SER A 121 8.30 -6.30 18.63
CA SER A 121 9.03 -7.48 19.10
C SER A 121 8.98 -8.64 18.09
N TYR A 122 8.42 -8.40 16.90
CA TYR A 122 8.31 -9.44 15.89
C TYR A 122 9.68 -9.82 15.32
N MET A 123 10.03 -11.09 15.45
CA MET A 123 11.21 -11.68 14.84
C MET A 123 10.79 -12.93 14.06
N PRO A 124 10.96 -12.97 12.72
CA PRO A 124 10.51 -14.08 11.87
C PRO A 124 11.02 -15.46 12.32
N ASP A 125 12.23 -15.51 12.89
CA ASP A 125 12.88 -16.75 13.34
C ASP A 125 12.46 -17.20 14.75
N GLN A 126 11.62 -16.43 15.45
CA GLN A 126 11.17 -16.74 16.81
C GLN A 126 9.77 -17.36 16.83
N LYS A 127 9.68 -18.60 17.29
CA LYS A 127 8.45 -19.42 17.27
C LYS A 127 7.27 -18.85 18.05
N ASP A 128 7.54 -18.08 19.10
CA ASP A 128 6.51 -17.50 19.98
C ASP A 128 6.16 -16.04 19.61
N SER A 129 6.80 -15.49 18.58
CA SER A 129 6.57 -14.13 18.11
C SER A 129 5.63 -14.15 16.90
N LEU A 130 4.41 -13.63 17.08
CA LEU A 130 3.43 -13.53 15.99
C LEU A 130 3.50 -12.14 15.34
N PRO A 131 3.41 -12.06 14.00
CA PRO A 131 3.31 -10.77 13.33
C PRO A 131 1.99 -10.08 13.71
N ALA A 132 2.03 -8.75 13.79
CA ALA A 132 0.82 -7.96 13.94
C ALA A 132 0.00 -7.93 12.63
N TYR A 133 -1.20 -7.34 12.65
CA TYR A 133 -2.16 -7.46 11.56
C TYR A 133 -1.61 -7.05 10.19
N LEU A 134 -1.03 -5.85 10.08
CA LEU A 134 -0.49 -5.37 8.80
C LEU A 134 0.75 -6.16 8.38
N GLN A 135 1.63 -6.50 9.33
CA GLN A 135 2.80 -7.35 9.05
C GLN A 135 2.36 -8.69 8.45
N ASN A 136 1.36 -9.36 9.03
CA ASN A 136 0.82 -10.61 8.51
C ASN A 136 0.26 -10.46 7.08
N LEU A 137 -0.53 -9.41 6.82
CA LEU A 137 -1.06 -9.13 5.48
C LEU A 137 0.05 -8.91 4.45
N ARG A 138 1.16 -8.25 4.83
CA ARG A 138 2.31 -8.03 3.95
C ARG A 138 3.09 -9.32 3.67
N PHE A 139 3.18 -10.24 4.63
CA PHE A 139 3.73 -11.59 4.39
C PHE A 139 2.88 -12.36 3.39
N GLU A 140 1.56 -12.40 3.57
CA GLU A 140 0.64 -13.06 2.64
C GLU A 140 0.75 -12.46 1.22
N MET A 141 0.81 -11.13 1.14
CA MET A 141 1.00 -10.39 -0.10
C MET A 141 2.33 -10.70 -0.78
N LEU A 142 3.43 -10.83 -0.04
CA LEU A 142 4.73 -11.23 -0.58
C LEU A 142 4.67 -12.63 -1.19
N GLU A 143 4.12 -13.59 -0.45
CA GLU A 143 4.03 -14.98 -0.92
C GLU A 143 3.14 -15.08 -2.16
N GLU A 144 2.04 -14.33 -2.20
CA GLU A 144 1.21 -14.23 -3.40
C GLU A 144 1.96 -13.58 -4.56
N LEU A 145 2.69 -12.49 -4.34
CA LEU A 145 3.47 -11.83 -5.40
C LEU A 145 4.55 -12.75 -5.97
N LYS A 146 5.26 -13.50 -5.11
CA LYS A 146 6.19 -14.56 -5.52
C LYS A 146 5.49 -15.62 -6.37
N TYR A 147 4.31 -16.07 -5.93
CA TYR A 147 3.51 -17.05 -6.66
C TYR A 147 3.12 -16.54 -8.05
N LEU A 148 2.60 -15.31 -8.15
CA LEU A 148 2.24 -14.69 -9.44
C LEU A 148 3.44 -14.62 -10.38
N VAL A 149 4.58 -14.09 -9.91
CA VAL A 149 5.82 -13.99 -10.70
C VAL A 149 6.34 -15.37 -11.13
N GLN A 150 6.21 -16.39 -10.28
CA GLN A 150 6.71 -17.72 -10.57
C GLN A 150 5.80 -18.52 -11.50
N TYR A 151 4.48 -18.30 -11.45
CA TYR A 151 3.51 -19.21 -12.08
C TYR A 151 2.72 -18.62 -13.24
N SER A 152 2.43 -17.31 -13.25
CA SER A 152 1.74 -16.64 -14.35
C SER A 152 2.57 -16.71 -15.63
N PHE A 153 1.96 -17.12 -16.75
CA PHE A 153 2.58 -17.04 -18.07
C PHE A 153 2.75 -15.59 -18.51
N LEU A 154 1.76 -14.74 -18.20
CA LEU A 154 1.81 -13.30 -18.43
C LEU A 154 3.07 -12.70 -17.80
N LEU A 155 3.36 -13.08 -16.55
CA LEU A 155 4.56 -12.67 -15.81
C LEU A 155 5.78 -13.61 -15.99
N LYS A 156 5.78 -14.54 -16.94
CA LYS A 156 6.99 -15.28 -17.33
C LYS A 156 7.60 -14.70 -18.59
N ASP A 157 6.74 -14.39 -19.57
CA ASP A 157 7.15 -13.84 -20.86
C ASP A 157 7.44 -12.33 -20.75
N TYR A 158 6.71 -11.63 -19.88
CA TYR A 158 6.94 -10.24 -19.48
C TYR A 158 6.79 -10.14 -17.97
N PRO A 159 7.85 -10.37 -17.16
CA PRO A 159 7.68 -10.61 -15.73
C PRO A 159 7.15 -9.47 -14.86
N TRP A 160 6.68 -8.40 -15.49
CA TRP A 160 6.58 -7.07 -14.92
C TRP A 160 5.35 -6.36 -15.46
N MET A 161 4.74 -5.54 -14.61
CA MET A 161 3.73 -4.57 -15.01
C MET A 161 4.37 -3.46 -15.87
N ILE A 162 4.79 -3.81 -17.09
CA ILE A 162 5.43 -2.90 -18.05
C ILE A 162 4.40 -2.04 -18.77
N ARG A 163 4.85 -0.85 -19.17
CA ARG A 163 3.98 0.19 -19.77
C ARG A 163 3.27 -0.24 -21.04
N SER A 164 3.90 -1.11 -21.84
CA SER A 164 3.28 -1.60 -23.07
C SER A 164 2.08 -2.52 -22.85
N SER A 165 1.98 -3.15 -21.67
CA SER A 165 0.98 -4.18 -21.38
C SER A 165 0.00 -3.78 -20.27
N PHE A 166 0.40 -2.84 -19.41
CA PHE A 166 -0.36 -2.43 -18.23
C PHE A 166 -0.44 -0.91 -18.12
N ASP A 167 -1.52 -0.43 -17.50
CA ASP A 167 -1.67 1.00 -17.24
C ASP A 167 -0.73 1.48 -16.12
N GLU A 168 -0.54 2.79 -16.04
CA GLU A 168 0.37 3.43 -15.08
C GLU A 168 -0.02 3.14 -13.62
N ASN A 169 -1.31 2.91 -13.34
CA ASN A 169 -1.78 2.58 -12.00
C ASN A 169 -1.31 1.19 -11.57
N SER A 170 -1.48 0.19 -12.42
CA SER A 170 -0.98 -1.16 -12.17
C SER A 170 0.53 -1.27 -12.16
N GLU A 171 1.24 -0.49 -13.00
CA GLU A 171 2.69 -0.33 -12.89
C GLU A 171 3.08 0.16 -11.50
N PHE A 172 2.52 1.29 -11.06
CA PHE A 172 2.81 1.87 -9.74
C PHE A 172 2.49 0.91 -8.60
N SER A 173 1.30 0.30 -8.61
CA SER A 173 0.87 -0.65 -7.59
C SER A 173 1.83 -1.84 -7.48
N PHE A 174 2.26 -2.41 -8.61
CA PHE A 174 3.23 -3.51 -8.58
C PHE A 174 4.57 -3.11 -7.97
N TRP A 175 5.10 -1.94 -8.35
CA TRP A 175 6.38 -1.48 -7.81
C TRP A 175 6.28 -1.06 -6.34
N TYR A 176 5.13 -0.53 -5.91
CA TYR A 176 4.82 -0.29 -4.50
C TYR A 176 4.84 -1.59 -3.68
N LEU A 177 4.15 -2.64 -4.15
CA LEU A 177 4.15 -3.95 -3.50
C LEU A 177 5.55 -4.55 -3.45
N THR A 178 6.32 -4.41 -4.51
CA THR A 178 7.71 -4.86 -4.58
C THR A 178 8.61 -4.09 -3.60
N TYR A 179 8.34 -2.79 -3.41
CA TYR A 179 9.06 -1.99 -2.43
C TYR A 179 8.77 -2.44 -1.00
N ILE A 180 7.51 -2.74 -0.67
CA ILE A 180 7.16 -3.33 0.63
C ILE A 180 7.82 -4.70 0.78
N ALA A 181 7.74 -5.55 -0.24
CA ALA A 181 8.37 -6.87 -0.22
C ALA A 181 9.87 -6.81 0.09
N LYS A 182 10.57 -5.75 -0.34
CA LYS A 182 12.01 -5.58 -0.09
C LYS A 182 12.37 -5.53 1.40
N SER A 183 11.50 -5.02 2.26
CA SER A 183 11.80 -5.00 3.71
C SER A 183 11.62 -6.33 4.40
N ILE A 184 10.83 -7.21 3.78
CA ILE A 184 10.51 -8.54 4.29
C ILE A 184 11.51 -9.56 3.75
N ASP A 185 11.75 -9.54 2.43
CA ASP A 185 12.66 -10.44 1.74
C ASP A 185 13.54 -9.65 0.74
N PRO A 186 14.60 -8.97 1.25
CA PRO A 186 15.49 -8.17 0.41
C PRO A 186 16.23 -9.03 -0.62
N LEU A 187 16.54 -10.29 -0.29
CA LEU A 187 17.25 -11.20 -1.19
C LEU A 187 16.40 -11.56 -2.41
N TRP A 188 15.09 -11.76 -2.23
CA TRP A 188 14.20 -11.99 -3.37
C TRP A 188 14.17 -10.79 -4.32
N VAL A 189 14.09 -9.57 -3.78
CA VAL A 189 14.10 -8.34 -4.59
C VAL A 189 15.43 -8.16 -5.32
N ASP A 190 16.54 -8.29 -4.60
CA ASP A 190 17.86 -8.03 -5.18
C ASP A 190 18.30 -9.11 -6.19
N ASN A 191 17.89 -10.38 -6.00
CA ASN A 191 18.27 -11.47 -6.89
C ASN A 191 17.28 -11.74 -8.04
N THR A 192 16.01 -11.37 -7.88
CA THR A 192 14.95 -11.68 -8.86
C THR A 192 14.48 -10.43 -9.59
N ILE A 193 14.11 -9.40 -8.84
CA ILE A 193 13.45 -8.20 -9.37
C ILE A 193 14.45 -7.25 -10.03
N LEU A 194 15.47 -6.81 -9.29
CA LEU A 194 16.42 -5.80 -9.78
C LEU A 194 17.16 -6.22 -11.07
N PRO A 195 17.65 -7.47 -11.21
CA PRO A 195 18.31 -7.90 -12.45
C PRO A 195 17.39 -7.88 -13.66
N ALA A 196 16.08 -8.07 -13.45
CA ALA A 196 15.11 -8.03 -14.51
C ALA A 196 14.73 -6.59 -14.90
N MET A 197 14.57 -5.68 -13.93
CA MET A 197 14.38 -4.26 -14.20
C MET A 197 15.49 -3.67 -15.07
N LEU A 198 16.74 -4.06 -14.81
CA LEU A 198 17.89 -3.63 -15.61
C LEU A 198 17.78 -4.00 -17.10
N LYS A 199 17.06 -5.09 -17.45
CA LYS A 199 16.82 -5.49 -18.83
C LYS A 199 15.72 -4.66 -19.50
N LEU A 200 14.84 -4.04 -18.73
CA LEU A 200 13.72 -3.23 -19.22
C LEU A 200 14.06 -1.75 -19.44
N ILE A 201 15.07 -1.23 -18.73
CA ILE A 201 15.52 0.17 -18.87
C ILE A 201 15.89 0.52 -20.33
N PRO A 202 16.68 -0.29 -21.08
CA PRO A 202 17.09 0.06 -22.44
C PRO A 202 15.95 0.14 -23.46
N VAL A 203 14.77 -0.42 -23.12
CA VAL A 203 13.59 -0.45 -23.99
C VAL A 203 12.46 0.47 -23.50
N ASP A 204 12.71 1.29 -22.48
CA ASP A 204 11.77 2.29 -21.92
C ASP A 204 10.44 1.68 -21.43
N GLU A 205 10.48 0.42 -20.97
CA GLU A 205 9.29 -0.31 -20.49
C GLU A 205 8.97 -0.07 -19.00
N ILE A 206 9.85 0.64 -18.28
CA ILE A 206 9.69 1.03 -16.88
C ILE A 206 10.08 2.49 -16.67
N THR A 207 9.45 3.18 -15.72
CA THR A 207 9.87 4.55 -15.40
C THR A 207 11.24 4.60 -14.69
N PRO A 208 12.05 5.66 -14.92
CA PRO A 208 13.25 5.92 -14.11
C PRO A 208 12.96 6.04 -12.60
N VAL A 209 11.76 6.52 -12.25
CA VAL A 209 11.29 6.64 -10.86
C VAL A 209 11.14 5.26 -10.22
N SER A 210 10.54 4.28 -10.92
CA SER A 210 10.38 2.89 -10.45
C SER A 210 11.72 2.28 -10.06
N TYR A 211 12.72 2.40 -10.93
CA TYR A 211 14.05 1.84 -10.71
C TYR A 211 14.76 2.49 -9.52
N LEU A 212 14.78 3.82 -9.46
CA LEU A 212 15.48 4.53 -8.40
C LEU A 212 14.80 4.34 -7.05
N TRP A 213 13.48 4.24 -7.03
CA TRP A 213 12.74 3.92 -5.83
C TRP A 213 13.13 2.56 -5.24
N LEU A 214 13.16 1.50 -6.06
CA LEU A 214 13.48 0.16 -5.57
C LEU A 214 14.96 -0.04 -5.21
N LYS A 215 15.85 0.60 -5.99
CA LYS A 215 17.30 0.47 -5.79
C LYS A 215 17.80 1.31 -4.62
N ASN A 216 17.41 2.58 -4.56
CA ASN A 216 17.86 3.53 -3.55
C ASN A 216 16.76 4.55 -3.24
N PRO A 217 15.80 4.21 -2.37
CA PRO A 217 14.69 5.09 -2.00
C PRO A 217 15.17 6.44 -1.42
N GLY A 218 16.34 6.47 -0.76
CA GLY A 218 16.94 7.70 -0.25
C GLY A 218 17.28 8.71 -1.35
N SER A 219 17.59 8.22 -2.55
CA SER A 219 17.85 9.05 -3.74
C SER A 219 16.60 9.68 -4.34
N LEU A 220 15.40 9.22 -3.99
CA LEU A 220 14.16 9.85 -4.43
C LEU A 220 13.97 11.25 -3.84
N SER A 221 14.58 11.53 -2.68
CA SER A 221 14.51 12.86 -2.07
C SER A 221 15.11 13.96 -2.95
N SER A 222 16.01 13.60 -3.87
CA SER A 222 16.58 14.50 -4.88
C SER A 222 15.78 14.55 -6.19
N MET A 223 14.73 13.75 -6.36
CA MET A 223 13.98 13.57 -7.61
C MET A 223 12.56 14.13 -7.59
N ASN A 224 12.30 15.13 -6.73
CA ASN A 224 10.95 15.69 -6.58
C ASN A 224 10.38 16.22 -7.92
N GLN A 225 11.21 16.80 -8.78
CA GLN A 225 10.74 17.31 -10.08
C GLN A 225 10.38 16.17 -11.02
N GLU A 226 11.19 15.12 -11.10
CA GLU A 226 10.97 13.95 -11.94
C GLU A 226 9.71 13.18 -11.51
N ILE A 227 9.47 13.07 -10.20
CA ILE A 227 8.23 12.47 -9.66
C ILE A 227 7.02 13.32 -10.04
N LEU A 228 7.11 14.65 -9.91
CA LEU A 228 6.02 15.56 -10.31
C LEU A 228 5.75 15.51 -11.81
N MET A 229 6.81 15.43 -12.64
CA MET A 229 6.69 15.31 -14.09
C MET A 229 6.14 13.97 -14.55
N SER A 230 6.32 12.90 -13.75
CA SER A 230 5.75 11.58 -14.03
C SER A 230 4.23 11.53 -13.83
N GLY A 231 3.63 12.53 -13.17
CA GLY A 231 2.19 12.65 -13.01
C GLY A 231 1.58 11.59 -12.06
N TYR A 232 0.25 11.54 -12.03
CA TYR A 232 -0.48 10.49 -11.32
C TYR A 232 -0.27 9.15 -12.04
N PRO A 233 -0.07 8.03 -11.31
CA PRO A 233 -0.12 7.84 -9.85
C PRO A 233 1.21 8.10 -9.13
N TRP A 234 2.30 8.33 -9.85
CA TRP A 234 3.65 8.46 -9.28
C TRP A 234 3.80 9.61 -8.29
N THR A 235 3.02 10.68 -8.44
CA THR A 235 2.94 11.77 -7.45
C THR A 235 2.49 11.30 -6.06
N THR A 236 1.75 10.20 -5.96
CA THR A 236 1.33 9.59 -4.69
C THR A 236 2.54 9.11 -3.86
N LEU A 237 3.66 8.80 -4.50
CA LEU A 237 4.90 8.40 -3.84
C LEU A 237 5.38 9.45 -2.82
N MET A 238 5.25 10.74 -3.15
CA MET A 238 5.61 11.83 -2.24
C MET A 238 4.75 11.83 -0.98
N HIS A 239 3.46 11.51 -1.12
CA HIS A 239 2.54 11.39 -0.01
C HIS A 239 2.91 10.20 0.90
N ILE A 240 3.17 9.04 0.30
CA ILE A 240 3.59 7.82 1.02
C ILE A 240 4.89 8.05 1.79
N ILE A 241 5.90 8.66 1.16
CA ILE A 241 7.17 8.98 1.81
C ILE A 241 6.96 9.90 3.01
N ARG A 242 6.07 10.90 2.90
CA ARG A 242 5.73 11.80 4.00
C ARG A 242 5.04 11.05 5.14
N ILE A 243 4.00 10.27 4.84
CA ILE A 243 3.30 9.45 5.84
C ILE A 243 4.29 8.56 6.58
N LYS A 244 5.13 7.83 5.85
CA LYS A 244 6.13 6.92 6.43
C LYS A 244 7.05 7.64 7.43
N ARG A 245 7.55 8.83 7.07
CA ARG A 245 8.41 9.64 7.96
C ARG A 245 7.67 10.12 9.20
N GLU A 246 6.41 10.54 9.06
CA GLU A 246 5.58 10.97 10.18
C GLU A 246 5.28 9.80 11.14
N LEU A 247 4.89 8.63 10.60
CA LEU A 247 4.68 7.41 11.37
C LEU A 247 5.94 6.94 12.10
N PHE A 248 7.09 6.98 11.43
CA PHE A 248 8.37 6.60 12.04
C PHE A 248 8.71 7.48 13.25
N LYS A 249 8.53 8.80 13.14
CA LYS A 249 8.74 9.73 14.26
C LYS A 249 7.77 9.48 15.40
N GLU A 250 6.49 9.22 15.10
CA GLU A 250 5.49 8.90 16.12
C GLU A 250 5.90 7.61 16.86
N PHE A 251 6.32 6.58 16.13
CA PHE A 251 6.80 5.33 16.69
C PHE A 251 8.01 5.54 17.60
N GLU A 252 9.05 6.23 17.12
CA GLU A 252 10.21 6.57 17.96
C GLU A 252 9.78 7.31 19.24
N SER A 253 8.89 8.29 19.14
CA SER A 253 8.44 9.06 20.32
C SER A 253 7.72 8.20 21.37
N LEU A 254 7.00 7.16 20.94
CA LEU A 254 6.24 6.27 21.84
C LEU A 254 7.14 5.21 22.49
N TYR A 255 8.22 4.79 21.81
CA TYR A 255 9.10 3.71 22.25
C TYR A 255 10.50 4.17 22.71
N GLN A 256 10.82 5.47 22.68
CA GLN A 256 12.12 6.04 23.07
C GLN A 256 12.61 5.73 24.50
N ASN A 257 11.74 5.27 25.40
CA ASN A 257 12.09 4.86 26.77
C ASN A 257 12.21 3.34 26.96
N GLU A 258 11.98 2.56 25.89
CA GLU A 258 12.19 1.12 25.86
C GLU A 258 13.44 0.90 25.01
N SER A 259 14.47 0.25 25.58
CA SER A 259 15.68 -0.07 24.84
C SER A 259 15.34 -0.98 23.66
N LEU A 260 15.16 -0.40 22.47
CA LEU A 260 14.99 -1.14 21.23
C LEU A 260 16.23 -2.03 21.02
N PRO A 261 16.08 -3.35 20.80
CA PRO A 261 17.23 -4.20 20.52
C PRO A 261 17.76 -3.89 19.11
N GLY A 262 18.84 -3.10 19.06
CA GLY A 262 19.76 -3.02 17.91
C GLY A 262 19.72 -1.71 17.10
N GLU A 263 20.77 -0.90 17.23
CA GLU A 263 21.03 0.36 16.49
C GLU A 263 21.26 0.19 14.96
N ASN A 264 20.84 -0.91 14.33
CA ASN A 264 21.00 -1.14 12.89
C ASN A 264 19.67 -1.33 12.12
N SER A 265 18.53 -1.08 12.75
CA SER A 265 17.21 -1.28 12.15
C SER A 265 16.66 -0.04 11.45
N GLU A 266 17.13 0.21 10.22
CA GLU A 266 16.23 0.77 9.19
C GLU A 266 15.09 -0.22 8.81
N GLY A 267 15.11 -1.44 9.36
CA GLY A 267 14.11 -2.48 9.17
C GLY A 267 13.06 -2.51 10.28
N VAL A 268 11.85 -2.96 9.94
CA VAL A 268 10.68 -3.14 10.82
C VAL A 268 9.76 -1.92 11.01
N LEU A 269 9.83 -0.93 10.11
CA LEU A 269 8.67 -0.06 9.80
C LEU A 269 8.33 -0.05 8.30
N ILE A 270 8.70 -1.12 7.61
CA ILE A 270 8.41 -1.37 6.21
C ILE A 270 7.92 -2.81 6.11
#